data_AF-A0A942DGL7-F1
#
_entry.id   AF-A0A942DGL7-F1
#
_cell.length_a   1.000
_cell.length_b   1.000
_cell.length_c   1.000
_cell.angle_alpha   90.00
_cell.angle_beta   90.00
_cell.angle_gamma   90.00
#
_symmetry.space_group_name_H-M   'P 1'
#
loop_
_entity.id
_entity.type
_entity.pdbx_description
1 polymer ?
#
loop_
_entity_poly.entity_id
_entity_poly.type
_entity_poly.pdbx_seq_one_letter_code
_entity_poly.pdbx_strand_id
1 'polypeptide(L)'
;MKFKLIKRISICAFLALAAVCCEPAGAEQKFKYSNDDWLDARYDWVIYLTPKRMENYLDYPTSGLHPIDDVLVTYRVAPRFKTEILKQTRYESLWYHGAQAIGRRQYAPLQLESGWQGAIVIPETVDAYANPGALANAIIRLLLDVNLKKCNLTVAFASPSLGQQICDQLGQFRFLRTDDDSVASPGTLRFFVSSADIRDRTFMVYKPRN
;
A
#
# COMPACT_ATOMS: atom_id res chain seq x y z
N MET A 1 -42.07 -31.84 57.71
CA MET A 1 -41.33 -31.87 56.42
C MET A 1 -41.72 -30.65 55.61
N LYS A 2 -40.79 -29.72 55.36
CA LYS A 2 -41.02 -28.49 54.59
C LYS A 2 -40.12 -28.55 53.34
N PHE A 3 -40.71 -28.67 52.16
CA PHE A 3 -40.00 -28.45 50.89
C PHE A 3 -40.15 -26.98 50.49
N LYS A 4 -39.04 -26.26 50.41
CA LYS A 4 -38.98 -24.91 49.81
C LYS A 4 -38.23 -24.98 48.49
N LEU A 5 -39.01 -24.84 47.43
CA LEU A 5 -38.60 -24.62 46.04
C LEU A 5 -38.04 -23.20 45.91
N ILE A 6 -36.75 -23.04 45.59
CA ILE A 6 -36.16 -21.73 45.29
C ILE A 6 -35.64 -21.71 43.86
N LYS A 7 -36.32 -20.82 43.11
CA LYS A 7 -36.15 -20.34 41.74
C LYS A 7 -34.69 -20.21 41.28
N ARG A 8 -34.37 -20.82 40.14
CA ARG A 8 -33.28 -20.41 39.24
C ARG A 8 -33.88 -19.61 38.08
N ILE A 9 -33.87 -18.29 38.17
CA ILE A 9 -34.18 -17.39 37.05
C ILE A 9 -33.18 -16.24 37.10
N SER A 10 -32.70 -15.83 35.92
CA SER A 10 -31.84 -14.67 35.64
C SER A 10 -30.32 -14.85 35.71
N ILE A 11 -29.77 -15.64 34.78
CA ILE A 11 -28.41 -15.41 34.26
C ILE A 11 -28.42 -15.62 32.74
N CYS A 12 -29.17 -14.80 31.98
CA CYS A 12 -29.07 -14.78 30.51
C CYS A 12 -29.15 -13.37 29.89
N ALA A 13 -29.37 -12.30 30.66
CA ALA A 13 -29.70 -10.98 30.10
C ALA A 13 -28.54 -9.96 30.12
N PHE A 14 -27.28 -10.39 30.31
CA PHE A 14 -26.12 -9.47 30.37
C PHE A 14 -24.99 -9.81 29.38
N LEU A 15 -25.21 -10.72 28.43
CA LEU A 15 -24.21 -11.09 27.41
C LEU A 15 -24.56 -10.63 25.99
N ALA A 16 -25.68 -9.93 25.80
CA ALA A 16 -26.13 -9.49 24.47
C ALA A 16 -25.82 -8.01 24.14
N LEU A 17 -25.13 -7.26 25.03
CA LEU A 17 -24.89 -5.82 24.86
C LEU A 17 -23.43 -5.43 24.60
N ALA A 18 -22.54 -6.39 24.32
CA ALA A 18 -21.13 -6.14 24.01
C ALA A 18 -20.75 -6.37 22.53
N ALA A 19 -21.73 -6.70 21.67
CA ALA A 19 -21.50 -7.01 20.26
C ALA A 19 -21.80 -5.86 19.28
N VAL A 20 -22.19 -4.68 19.78
CA VAL A 20 -22.50 -3.50 18.96
C VAL A 20 -21.54 -2.38 19.33
N CYS A 21 -20.30 -2.42 18.83
CA CYS A 21 -19.37 -1.27 18.76
C CYS A 21 -18.01 -1.60 18.11
N CYS A 22 -17.96 -2.53 17.14
CA CYS A 22 -16.76 -2.72 16.31
C CYS A 22 -17.13 -2.76 14.84
N GLU A 23 -17.85 -1.75 14.36
CA GLU A 23 -17.70 -1.38 12.96
C GLU A 23 -16.48 -0.46 12.87
N PRO A 24 -15.36 -0.88 12.24
CA PRO A 24 -14.37 0.08 11.82
C PRO A 24 -15.07 0.98 10.81
N ALA A 25 -15.46 2.18 11.24
CA ALA A 25 -15.89 3.26 10.37
C ALA A 25 -14.69 3.67 9.51
N GLY A 26 -14.38 2.84 8.52
CA GLY A 26 -13.55 3.19 7.39
C GLY A 26 -14.36 4.15 6.56
N ALA A 27 -14.34 5.43 6.93
CA ALA A 27 -14.73 6.50 6.04
C ALA A 27 -13.90 6.35 4.76
N GLU A 28 -14.51 5.75 3.75
CA GLU A 28 -13.96 5.70 2.41
C GLU A 28 -14.04 7.09 1.84
N GLN A 29 -12.91 7.77 1.90
CA GLN A 29 -12.65 8.93 1.08
C GLN A 29 -12.73 8.45 -0.37
N LYS A 30 -13.86 8.75 -1.04
CA LYS A 30 -14.01 8.55 -2.48
C LYS A 30 -13.06 9.51 -3.18
N PHE A 31 -11.81 9.09 -3.37
CA PHE A 31 -10.88 9.75 -4.27
C PHE A 31 -11.41 9.61 -5.69
N LYS A 32 -12.05 10.67 -6.18
CA LYS A 32 -12.57 10.75 -7.54
C LYS A 32 -11.39 11.14 -8.45
N TYR A 33 -10.53 10.18 -8.78
CA TYR A 33 -9.61 10.30 -9.90
C TYR A 33 -10.45 10.18 -11.18
N SER A 34 -10.98 11.31 -11.66
CA SER A 34 -11.98 11.35 -12.73
C SER A 34 -11.41 11.08 -14.13
N ASN A 35 -10.29 10.38 -14.25
CA ASN A 35 -9.64 10.08 -15.53
C ASN A 35 -8.80 8.78 -15.48
N ASP A 36 -9.24 7.81 -14.68
CA ASP A 36 -8.58 6.50 -14.51
C ASP A 36 -8.82 5.54 -15.68
N ASP A 37 -9.61 5.92 -16.69
CA ASP A 37 -10.01 5.05 -17.80
C ASP A 37 -8.83 4.40 -18.51
N TRP A 38 -7.69 5.10 -18.60
CA TRP A 38 -6.48 4.55 -19.22
C TRP A 38 -5.76 3.53 -18.32
N LEU A 39 -5.83 3.69 -16.99
CA LEU A 39 -5.34 2.68 -16.04
C LEU A 39 -6.23 1.43 -16.15
N ASP A 40 -7.53 1.64 -16.24
CA ASP A 40 -8.54 0.59 -16.36
C ASP A 40 -8.52 -0.12 -17.71
N ALA A 41 -7.92 0.48 -18.74
CA ALA A 41 -7.68 -0.15 -20.03
C ALA A 41 -6.40 -1.00 -20.04
N ARG A 42 -5.40 -0.68 -19.21
CA ARG A 42 -4.06 -1.29 -19.27
C ARG A 42 -3.78 -2.30 -18.16
N TYR A 43 -4.27 -2.04 -16.96
CA TYR A 43 -3.91 -2.78 -15.76
C TYR A 43 -5.11 -3.53 -15.19
N ASP A 44 -4.88 -4.71 -14.62
CA ASP A 44 -5.91 -5.50 -13.95
C ASP A 44 -6.19 -4.99 -12.54
N TRP A 45 -5.19 -4.36 -11.91
CA TRP A 45 -5.29 -3.76 -10.59
C TRP A 45 -4.40 -2.51 -10.46
N VAL A 46 -4.77 -1.63 -9.54
CA VAL A 46 -4.02 -0.42 -9.21
C VAL A 46 -3.91 -0.30 -7.69
N ILE A 47 -2.69 -0.10 -7.20
CA ILE A 47 -2.39 0.21 -5.80
C ILE A 47 -2.07 1.71 -5.69
N TYR A 48 -2.60 2.38 -4.68
CA TYR A 48 -2.32 3.79 -4.39
C TYR A 48 -1.53 3.89 -3.09
N LEU A 49 -0.44 4.64 -3.12
CA LEU A 49 0.34 4.99 -1.94
C LEU A 49 -0.01 6.42 -1.53
N THR A 50 -0.64 6.60 -0.37
CA THR A 50 -0.97 7.93 0.16
C THR A 50 -0.07 8.23 1.36
N PRO A 51 1.08 8.90 1.17
CA PRO A 51 1.95 9.28 2.27
C PRO A 51 1.33 10.43 3.07
N LYS A 52 1.55 10.41 4.38
CA LYS A 52 1.14 11.43 5.34
C LYS A 52 2.19 11.56 6.43
N ARG A 53 2.76 12.76 6.60
CA ARG A 53 3.68 13.04 7.70
C ARG A 53 2.90 13.37 8.98
N MET A 54 3.31 12.79 10.10
CA MET A 54 2.61 12.92 11.38
C MET A 54 3.47 13.70 12.39
N GLU A 55 3.46 15.02 12.25
CA GLU A 55 4.27 16.00 13.02
C GLU A 55 3.90 16.13 14.50
N ASN A 56 2.87 15.45 15.00
CA ASN A 56 2.54 15.47 16.44
C ASN A 56 2.34 14.05 17.02
N TYR A 57 2.79 13.01 16.31
CA TYR A 57 2.61 11.63 16.76
C TYR A 57 3.84 11.13 17.49
N LEU A 58 3.61 10.50 18.65
CA LEU A 58 4.65 10.08 19.60
C LEU A 58 5.63 11.22 19.95
N ASP A 59 5.13 12.45 20.02
CA ASP A 59 5.90 13.62 20.43
C ASP A 59 5.91 13.73 21.97
N TYR A 60 6.95 13.17 22.59
CA TYR A 60 7.25 13.32 24.01
C TYR A 60 8.76 13.53 24.19
N PRO A 61 9.23 14.19 25.27
CA PRO A 61 10.61 14.73 25.35
C PRO A 61 11.76 13.73 25.16
N THR A 62 11.51 12.42 25.29
CA THR A 62 12.52 11.36 25.13
C THR A 62 12.31 10.52 23.87
N SER A 63 11.34 10.87 23.03
CA SER A 63 11.01 10.13 21.81
C SER A 63 12.00 10.46 20.69
N GLY A 64 12.80 9.49 20.29
CA GLY A 64 13.63 9.58 19.08
C GLY A 64 12.87 9.20 17.80
N LEU A 65 11.57 8.88 17.88
CA LEU A 65 10.79 8.37 16.74
C LEU A 65 10.00 9.46 16.00
N HIS A 66 10.13 10.72 16.42
CA HIS A 66 9.40 11.83 15.85
C HIS A 66 10.23 12.56 14.76
N PRO A 67 9.67 12.89 13.58
CA PRO A 67 8.32 12.58 13.09
C PRO A 67 8.22 11.18 12.47
N ILE A 68 6.97 10.71 12.34
CA ILE A 68 6.61 9.44 11.70
C ILE A 68 5.93 9.72 10.36
N ASP A 69 6.28 8.95 9.35
CA ASP A 69 5.62 8.94 8.05
C ASP A 69 4.69 7.71 7.96
N ASP A 70 3.39 7.94 7.76
CA ASP A 70 2.38 6.90 7.48
C ASP A 70 2.15 6.83 5.98
N VAL A 71 2.34 5.65 5.40
CA VAL A 71 1.99 5.37 4.01
C VAL A 71 0.77 4.46 4.01
N LEU A 72 -0.40 5.07 3.74
CA LEU A 72 -1.63 4.31 3.56
C LEU A 72 -1.64 3.67 2.18
N VAL A 73 -1.82 2.35 2.15
CA VAL A 73 -1.94 1.56 0.93
C VAL A 73 -3.41 1.20 0.69
N THR A 74 -3.94 1.67 -0.42
CA THR A 74 -5.26 1.23 -0.92
C THR A 74 -5.09 0.58 -2.28
N TYR A 75 -6.04 -0.28 -2.66
CA TYR A 75 -6.02 -0.90 -3.98
C TYR A 75 -7.41 -1.04 -4.56
N ARG A 76 -7.50 -1.16 -5.88
CA ARG A 76 -8.72 -1.54 -6.59
C ARG A 76 -8.40 -2.48 -7.74
N VAL A 77 -9.39 -3.27 -8.13
CA VAL A 77 -9.34 -4.13 -9.32
C VAL A 77 -10.06 -3.40 -10.45
N ALA A 78 -9.60 -3.57 -11.68
CA ALA A 78 -10.21 -2.93 -12.84
C ALA A 78 -11.68 -3.36 -13.00
N PRO A 79 -12.59 -2.45 -13.40
CA PRO A 79 -14.02 -2.72 -13.51
C PRO A 79 -14.36 -3.92 -14.40
N ARG A 80 -13.52 -4.20 -15.42
CA ARG A 80 -13.69 -5.32 -16.35
C ARG A 80 -13.68 -6.71 -15.68
N PHE A 81 -13.14 -6.82 -14.46
CA PHE A 81 -13.13 -8.07 -13.70
C PHE A 81 -14.15 -8.10 -12.56
N LYS A 82 -14.50 -6.92 -12.01
CA LYS A 82 -15.47 -6.80 -10.91
C LYS A 82 -16.29 -5.52 -11.08
N THR A 83 -17.52 -5.68 -11.55
CA THR A 83 -18.46 -4.59 -11.89
C THR A 83 -18.79 -3.67 -10.71
N GLU A 84 -18.59 -4.14 -9.47
CA GLU A 84 -18.93 -3.39 -8.25
C GLU A 84 -17.80 -2.49 -7.70
N ILE A 85 -16.59 -2.50 -8.29
CA ILE A 85 -15.37 -2.04 -7.59
C ILE A 85 -14.64 -0.91 -8.33
N LEU A 86 -15.25 0.28 -8.36
CA LEU A 86 -14.46 1.53 -8.35
C LEU A 86 -13.98 1.90 -6.94
N LYS A 87 -14.47 1.17 -5.92
CA LYS A 87 -14.21 1.42 -4.52
C LYS A 87 -12.81 0.92 -4.14
N GLN A 88 -11.95 1.84 -3.73
CA GLN A 88 -10.63 1.50 -3.22
C GLN A 88 -10.76 0.77 -1.88
N THR A 89 -10.16 -0.41 -1.79
CA THR A 89 -10.08 -1.20 -0.56
C THR A 89 -8.81 -0.84 0.19
N ARG A 90 -8.91 -0.55 1.49
CA ARG A 90 -7.73 -0.34 2.34
C ARG A 90 -7.01 -1.67 2.55
N TYR A 91 -5.75 -1.75 2.16
CA TYR A 91 -4.94 -2.95 2.27
C TYR A 91 -4.12 -2.94 3.56
N GLU A 92 -3.24 -1.96 3.73
CA GLU A 92 -2.39 -1.81 4.91
C GLU A 92 -1.97 -0.34 5.12
N SER A 93 -1.52 -0.02 6.33
CA SER A 93 -0.76 1.19 6.66
C SER A 93 0.66 0.77 7.03
N LEU A 94 1.64 1.50 6.52
CA LEU A 94 3.06 1.28 6.74
C LEU A 94 3.65 2.51 7.43
N TRP A 95 4.32 2.30 8.57
CA TRP A 95 4.92 3.40 9.34
C TRP A 95 6.42 3.39 9.20
N TYR A 96 6.99 4.58 8.99
CA TYR A 96 8.40 4.81 8.82
C TYR A 96 8.91 5.94 9.71
N HIS A 97 10.19 5.87 10.09
CA HIS A 97 10.94 6.96 10.69
C HIS A 97 12.29 7.06 9.97
N GLY A 98 12.59 8.21 9.36
CA GLY A 98 13.85 8.39 8.62
C GLY A 98 14.09 7.35 7.53
N ALA A 99 13.02 6.93 6.83
CA ALA A 99 13.01 5.86 5.82
C ALA A 99 13.25 4.43 6.37
N GLN A 100 13.32 4.25 7.69
CA GLN A 100 13.34 2.92 8.31
C GLN A 100 11.92 2.48 8.67
N ALA A 101 11.56 1.24 8.35
CA ALA A 101 10.26 0.69 8.71
C ALA A 101 10.17 0.48 10.23
N ILE A 102 9.15 1.06 10.87
CA ILE A 102 8.93 0.93 12.32
C ILE A 102 7.67 0.12 12.65
N GLY A 103 6.75 -0.06 11.69
CA GLY A 103 5.56 -0.87 11.91
C GLY A 103 4.67 -1.01 10.69
N ARG A 104 3.67 -1.89 10.81
CA ARG A 104 2.63 -2.09 9.80
C ARG A 104 1.30 -2.44 10.45
N ARG A 105 0.20 -2.09 9.80
CA ARG A 105 -1.15 -2.58 10.12
C ARG A 105 -1.85 -3.02 8.86
N GLN A 106 -2.13 -4.30 8.77
CA GLN A 106 -2.91 -4.86 7.68
C GLN A 106 -4.41 -4.78 8.00
N TYR A 107 -5.19 -4.24 7.07
CA TYR A 107 -6.65 -4.12 7.18
C TYR A 107 -7.37 -5.23 6.42
N ALA A 108 -6.82 -5.66 5.29
CA ALA A 108 -7.39 -6.70 4.45
C ALA A 108 -6.28 -7.54 3.77
N PRO A 109 -6.56 -8.78 3.36
CA PRO A 109 -5.68 -9.50 2.46
C PRO A 109 -5.71 -8.89 1.05
N LEU A 110 -4.56 -8.90 0.36
CA LEU A 110 -4.49 -8.48 -1.04
C LEU A 110 -5.17 -9.54 -1.93
N GLN A 111 -6.36 -9.21 -2.44
CA GLN A 111 -7.17 -10.11 -3.28
C GLN A 111 -6.88 -9.87 -4.77
N LEU A 112 -5.74 -10.38 -5.24
CA LEU A 112 -5.34 -10.37 -6.64
C LEU A 112 -5.24 -11.83 -7.14
N GLU A 113 -5.63 -12.06 -8.39
CA GLU A 113 -5.51 -13.37 -9.03
C GLU A 113 -4.15 -13.55 -9.70
N SER A 114 -3.65 -14.79 -9.68
CA SER A 114 -2.37 -15.15 -10.32
C SER A 114 -2.35 -14.76 -11.79
N GLY A 115 -1.22 -14.21 -12.26
CA GLY A 115 -1.04 -13.75 -13.63
C GLY A 115 -1.55 -12.34 -13.92
N TRP A 116 -2.26 -11.70 -12.99
CA TRP A 116 -2.71 -10.32 -13.17
C TRP A 116 -1.54 -9.34 -13.13
N GLN A 117 -1.62 -8.33 -13.99
CA GLN A 117 -0.67 -7.22 -14.08
C GLN A 117 -1.25 -5.94 -13.48
N GLY A 118 -0.41 -5.15 -12.82
CA GLY A 118 -0.88 -3.89 -12.26
C GLY A 118 0.18 -2.84 -12.06
N ALA A 119 -0.28 -1.73 -11.49
CA ALA A 119 0.50 -0.52 -11.30
C ALA A 119 0.39 0.01 -9.87
N ILE A 120 1.41 0.74 -9.44
CA ILE A 120 1.37 1.60 -8.25
C ILE A 120 1.17 3.06 -8.73
N VAL A 121 0.36 3.83 -8.02
CA VAL A 121 0.17 5.26 -8.24
C VAL A 121 0.53 6.01 -6.98
N ILE A 122 1.37 7.04 -7.12
CA ILE A 122 1.86 7.88 -6.04
C ILE A 122 1.43 9.32 -6.36
N PRO A 123 0.51 9.92 -5.58
CA PRO A 123 0.05 11.27 -5.82
C PRO A 123 1.12 12.29 -5.48
N GLU A 124 1.09 13.42 -6.18
CA GLU A 124 1.93 14.58 -5.88
C GLU A 124 1.40 15.33 -4.66
N THR A 125 1.90 14.99 -3.48
CA THR A 125 1.59 15.69 -2.23
C THR A 125 2.87 16.18 -1.57
N VAL A 126 2.77 17.22 -0.72
CA VAL A 126 3.93 17.72 0.06
C VAL A 126 4.54 16.60 0.90
N ASP A 127 3.70 15.75 1.49
CA ASP A 127 4.12 14.58 2.27
C ASP A 127 4.89 13.54 1.43
N ALA A 128 4.55 13.38 0.14
CA ALA A 128 5.26 12.47 -0.75
C ALA A 128 6.72 12.91 -0.99
N TYR A 129 6.95 14.22 -1.13
CA TYR A 129 8.29 14.77 -1.30
C TYR A 129 9.08 14.85 0.02
N ALA A 130 8.40 14.85 1.17
CA ALA A 130 9.08 14.94 2.47
C ALA A 130 9.86 13.67 2.83
N ASN A 131 9.40 12.49 2.39
CA ASN A 131 10.11 11.23 2.62
C ASN A 131 10.01 10.24 1.44
N PRO A 132 10.78 10.46 0.35
CA PRO A 132 10.85 9.52 -0.77
C PRO A 132 11.38 8.13 -0.36
N GLY A 133 12.12 8.03 0.75
CA GLY A 133 12.65 6.76 1.26
C GLY A 133 11.55 5.86 1.82
N ALA A 134 10.55 6.43 2.51
CA ALA A 134 9.36 5.70 2.94
C ALA A 134 8.59 5.11 1.75
N LEU A 135 8.42 5.90 0.68
CA LEU A 135 7.78 5.45 -0.56
C LEU A 135 8.57 4.35 -1.25
N ALA A 136 9.89 4.47 -1.37
CA ALA A 136 10.75 3.42 -1.93
C ALA A 136 10.61 2.11 -1.15
N ASN A 137 10.65 2.15 0.18
CA ASN A 137 10.42 0.97 1.01
C ASN A 137 9.02 0.37 0.82
N ALA A 138 7.99 1.21 0.74
CA ALA A 138 6.62 0.76 0.49
C ALA A 138 6.51 0.05 -0.87
N ILE A 139 7.15 0.57 -1.93
CA ILE A 139 7.22 -0.08 -3.24
C ILE A 139 7.89 -1.45 -3.14
N ILE A 140 9.04 -1.57 -2.47
CA ILE A 140 9.74 -2.87 -2.29
C ILE A 140 8.86 -3.86 -1.54
N ARG A 141 8.23 -3.42 -0.46
CA ARG A 141 7.33 -4.24 0.36
C ARG A 141 6.17 -4.80 -0.49
N LEU A 142 5.53 -3.94 -1.28
CA LEU A 142 4.42 -4.33 -2.16
C LEU A 142 4.86 -5.20 -3.31
N LEU A 143 6.04 -4.93 -3.88
CA LEU A 143 6.63 -5.77 -4.92
C LEU A 143 6.76 -7.22 -4.41
N LEU A 144 7.18 -7.42 -3.15
CA LEU A 144 7.24 -8.76 -2.55
C LEU A 144 5.85 -9.40 -2.40
N ASP A 145 4.84 -8.67 -1.91
CA ASP A 145 3.48 -9.20 -1.77
C ASP A 145 2.86 -9.61 -3.11
N VAL A 146 3.04 -8.76 -4.13
CA VAL A 146 2.54 -8.99 -5.49
C VAL A 146 3.23 -10.22 -6.10
N ASN A 147 4.55 -10.37 -5.91
CA ASN A 147 5.28 -11.55 -6.38
C ASN A 147 4.84 -12.84 -5.67
N LEU A 148 4.58 -12.80 -4.36
CA LEU A 148 4.04 -13.95 -3.62
C LEU A 148 2.66 -14.38 -4.14
N LYS A 149 1.89 -13.44 -4.70
CA LYS A 149 0.62 -13.69 -5.39
C LYS A 149 0.78 -14.13 -6.85
N LYS A 150 2.01 -14.30 -7.34
CA LYS A 150 2.31 -14.60 -8.76
C LYS A 150 1.69 -13.56 -9.71
N CYS A 151 1.61 -12.31 -9.25
CA CYS A 151 1.15 -11.16 -10.03
C CYS A 151 2.35 -10.36 -10.52
N ASN A 152 2.15 -9.53 -11.54
CA ASN A 152 3.21 -8.72 -12.14
C ASN A 152 3.00 -7.23 -11.78
N LEU A 153 3.87 -6.66 -10.95
CA LEU A 153 3.95 -5.20 -10.80
C LEU A 153 4.71 -4.64 -12.01
N THR A 154 4.03 -3.88 -12.85
CA THR A 154 4.59 -3.40 -14.13
C THR A 154 5.24 -2.03 -13.99
N VAL A 155 4.61 -1.12 -13.24
CA VAL A 155 5.03 0.28 -13.18
C VAL A 155 4.61 0.95 -11.88
N ALA A 156 5.41 1.90 -11.40
CA ALA A 156 5.06 2.86 -10.38
C ALA A 156 4.98 4.26 -11.01
N PHE A 157 3.79 4.86 -10.97
CA PHE A 157 3.54 6.20 -11.45
C PHE A 157 3.82 7.24 -10.37
N ALA A 158 4.68 8.20 -10.67
CA ALA A 158 5.03 9.33 -9.83
C ALA A 158 5.44 10.50 -10.72
N SER A 159 5.37 11.74 -10.23
CA SER A 159 5.86 12.91 -10.97
C SER A 159 7.34 12.73 -11.38
N PRO A 160 7.83 13.42 -12.41
CA PRO A 160 9.24 13.31 -12.82
C PRO A 160 10.23 13.56 -11.65
N SER A 161 9.99 14.61 -10.86
CA SER A 161 10.86 14.99 -9.75
C SER A 161 10.77 14.03 -8.56
N LEU A 162 9.56 13.55 -8.22
CA LEU A 162 9.36 12.57 -7.16
C LEU A 162 9.91 11.20 -7.58
N GLY A 163 9.65 10.80 -8.82
CA GLY A 163 10.11 9.55 -9.41
C GLY A 163 11.63 9.44 -9.40
N GLN A 164 12.33 10.53 -9.73
CA GLN A 164 13.79 10.62 -9.62
C GLN A 164 14.27 10.36 -8.17
N GLN A 165 13.65 11.02 -7.18
CA GLN A 165 14.01 10.84 -5.77
C GLN A 165 13.72 9.41 -5.29
N ILE A 166 12.58 8.83 -5.68
CA ILE A 166 12.24 7.44 -5.37
C ILE A 166 13.27 6.49 -6.00
N CYS A 167 13.66 6.71 -7.26
CA CYS A 167 14.67 5.89 -7.92
C CYS A 167 16.03 5.96 -7.21
N ASP A 168 16.43 7.14 -6.72
CA ASP A 168 17.66 7.30 -5.94
C ASP A 168 17.60 6.52 -4.62
N GLN A 169 16.45 6.52 -3.93
CA GLN A 169 16.24 5.73 -2.71
C GLN A 169 16.18 4.22 -2.99
N LEU A 170 15.57 3.80 -4.11
CA LEU A 170 15.55 2.40 -4.56
C LEU A 170 16.96 1.84 -4.82
N GLY A 171 17.91 2.70 -5.18
CA GLY A 171 19.33 2.34 -5.32
C GLY A 171 19.93 1.70 -4.06
N GLN A 172 19.45 2.07 -2.88
CA GLN A 172 19.90 1.47 -1.60
C GLN A 172 19.53 -0.02 -1.50
N PHE A 173 18.45 -0.43 -2.18
CA PHE A 173 17.99 -1.82 -2.28
C PHE A 173 18.56 -2.55 -3.50
N ARG A 174 19.59 -1.98 -4.15
CA ARG A 174 20.27 -2.54 -5.35
C ARG A 174 19.36 -2.63 -6.57
N PHE A 175 18.37 -1.76 -6.64
CA PHE A 175 17.70 -1.49 -7.90
C PHE A 175 18.59 -0.56 -8.71
N LEU A 176 19.01 -1.04 -9.86
CA LEU A 176 19.81 -0.27 -10.80
C LEU A 176 18.89 0.33 -11.85
N ARG A 177 19.20 1.57 -12.21
CA ARG A 177 18.59 2.20 -13.38
C ARG A 177 19.19 1.55 -14.64
N THR A 178 18.34 1.22 -15.59
CA THR A 178 18.78 0.77 -16.92
C THR A 178 17.99 1.50 -18.00
N ASP A 179 18.59 1.63 -19.16
CA ASP A 179 17.91 2.08 -20.38
C ASP A 179 17.55 0.87 -21.28
N ASP A 180 18.00 -0.32 -20.88
CA ASP A 180 17.90 -1.55 -21.63
C ASP A 180 16.95 -2.55 -20.96
N ASP A 181 15.85 -2.85 -21.64
CA ASP A 181 14.85 -3.85 -21.24
C ASP A 181 15.33 -5.29 -21.49
N SER A 182 16.43 -5.47 -22.24
CA SER A 182 16.92 -6.76 -22.71
C SER A 182 17.74 -7.56 -21.68
N VAL A 183 17.96 -7.04 -20.47
CA VAL A 183 18.68 -7.75 -19.40
C VAL A 183 17.81 -8.86 -18.80
N ALA A 184 17.62 -9.91 -19.59
CA ALA A 184 16.80 -11.08 -19.33
C ALA A 184 17.51 -12.13 -18.46
N SER A 185 17.81 -11.78 -17.20
CA SER A 185 18.33 -12.77 -16.24
C SER A 185 17.19 -13.41 -15.43
N PRO A 186 17.08 -14.76 -15.38
CA PRO A 186 16.13 -15.45 -14.50
C PRO A 186 16.27 -14.99 -13.04
N GLY A 187 15.15 -14.76 -12.35
CA GLY A 187 15.15 -14.32 -10.94
C GLY A 187 15.30 -12.81 -10.69
N THR A 188 15.25 -11.99 -11.75
CA THR A 188 15.37 -10.54 -11.67
C THR A 188 14.00 -9.88 -11.51
N LEU A 189 13.81 -9.03 -10.49
CA LEU A 189 12.62 -8.19 -10.35
C LEU A 189 12.74 -6.94 -11.21
N ARG A 190 11.70 -6.63 -11.97
CA ARG A 190 11.64 -5.46 -12.86
C ARG A 190 10.33 -4.71 -12.72
N PHE A 191 10.44 -3.39 -12.71
CA PHE A 191 9.32 -2.48 -12.92
C PHE A 191 9.85 -1.14 -13.42
N PHE A 192 8.99 -0.31 -13.99
CA PHE A 192 9.36 1.03 -14.42
C PHE A 192 8.87 2.07 -13.42
N VAL A 193 9.61 3.15 -13.24
CA VAL A 193 9.07 4.38 -12.65
C VAL A 193 8.81 5.38 -13.78
N SER A 194 7.62 5.99 -13.81
CA SER A 194 7.20 6.85 -14.93
C SER A 194 6.27 7.98 -14.49
N SER A 195 6.37 9.12 -15.17
CA SER A 195 5.48 10.28 -15.08
C SER A 195 4.15 10.13 -15.82
N ALA A 196 3.86 8.93 -16.33
CA ALA A 196 2.80 8.62 -17.30
C ALA A 196 3.11 8.98 -18.77
N ASP A 197 4.18 9.73 -19.06
CA ASP A 197 4.77 9.75 -20.41
C ASP A 197 5.63 8.49 -20.60
N ILE A 198 5.41 7.79 -21.72
CA ILE A 198 6.17 6.60 -22.11
C ILE A 198 7.66 6.91 -22.34
N ARG A 199 7.99 8.17 -22.64
CA ARG A 199 9.36 8.65 -22.88
C ARG A 199 10.15 8.88 -21.59
N ASP A 200 9.47 9.05 -20.46
CA ASP A 200 10.09 9.36 -19.17
C ASP A 200 10.25 8.11 -18.28
N ARG A 201 10.29 6.92 -18.90
CA ARG A 201 10.40 5.66 -18.16
C ARG A 201 11.82 5.44 -17.67
N THR A 202 11.97 5.32 -16.35
CA THR A 202 13.20 4.81 -15.74
C THR A 202 13.02 3.33 -15.43
N PHE A 203 13.84 2.47 -16.02
CA PHE A 203 13.77 1.03 -15.77
C PHE A 203 14.52 0.72 -14.47
N MET A 204 13.85 0.00 -13.56
CA MET A 204 14.44 -0.43 -12.30
C MET A 204 14.62 -1.94 -12.31
N VAL A 205 15.87 -2.37 -12.15
CA VAL A 205 16.26 -3.79 -12.18
C VAL A 205 16.96 -4.17 -10.88
N TYR A 206 16.42 -5.16 -10.17
CA TYR A 206 17.06 -5.66 -8.95
C TYR A 206 18.25 -6.57 -9.27
N LYS A 207 19.42 -6.29 -8.68
CA LYS A 207 20.61 -7.16 -8.81
C LYS A 207 20.96 -7.84 -7.48
N PRO A 208 20.81 -9.18 -7.36
CA PRO A 208 21.19 -9.89 -6.14
C PRO A 208 22.71 -9.85 -5.89
N ARG A 209 23.11 -10.03 -4.62
CA ARG A 209 24.52 -10.20 -4.22
C ARG A 209 24.93 -11.61 -4.68
N ASN A 210 25.93 -11.69 -5.56
CA ASN A 210 26.61 -12.96 -5.86
C ASN A 210 27.32 -13.48 -4.62
#